data_AF-A0A5C7LLI0-F1
#
_entry.id   AF-A0A5C7LLI0-F1
#
_cell.length_a   1.000
_cell.length_b   1.000
_cell.length_c   1.000
_cell.angle_alpha   90.00
_cell.angle_beta   90.00
_cell.angle_gamma   90.00
#
_symmetry.space_group_name_H-M   'P 1'
#
loop_
_entity.id
_entity.type
_entity.pdbx_description
1 polymer ?
#
loop_
_entity_poly.entity_id
_entity_poly.type
_entity_poly.pdbx_seq_one_letter_code
_entity_poly.pdbx_strand_id
1 'polypeptide(L)'
;MDEKWMPVVGYEGCYEVSDSGRVRSVARTTVRSNGRPHTLTQQIRAQKETGKGYRSVTLIRDAKLRTFTVHRLVLEAFVGPRPEGNECRHLDGNPSNNNLGNLAWGTPSENQRDSLAHGTHAQASKAKCDRGHVLEGPNLIPSKLGRRICRACMREHHNSRRDGRPFDPDKADMRYQDVLAGRVGHKSRPC
;
A
#
# COMPACT_ATOMS: atom_id res chain seq x y z
N MET A 1 8.24 -29.28 5.90
CA MET A 1 6.80 -29.23 5.64
C MET A 1 6.62 -29.08 4.15
N ASP A 2 5.74 -29.88 3.57
CA ASP A 2 5.44 -29.80 2.14
C ASP A 2 4.60 -28.54 1.87
N GLU A 3 4.95 -27.85 0.79
CA GLU A 3 4.23 -26.69 0.31
C GLU A 3 2.81 -27.10 -0.12
N LYS A 4 1.81 -26.36 0.36
CA LYS A 4 0.41 -26.62 0.01
C LYS A 4 0.05 -25.88 -1.26
N TRP A 5 -0.73 -26.53 -2.12
CA TRP A 5 -1.20 -25.98 -3.40
C TRP A 5 -2.73 -25.96 -3.42
N MET A 6 -3.30 -24.83 -3.84
CA MET A 6 -4.74 -24.64 -3.96
C MET A 6 -5.10 -24.13 -5.37
N PRO A 7 -6.27 -24.49 -5.91
CA PRO A 7 -6.74 -23.94 -7.18
C PRO A 7 -6.82 -22.41 -7.13
N VAL A 8 -6.42 -21.75 -8.22
CA VAL A 8 -6.67 -20.32 -8.36
C VAL A 8 -8.16 -20.10 -8.60
N VAL A 9 -8.82 -19.33 -7.74
CA VAL A 9 -10.25 -19.01 -7.83
C VAL A 9 -10.58 -18.38 -9.19
N GLY A 10 -11.58 -18.93 -9.88
CA GLY A 10 -11.98 -18.54 -11.23
C GLY A 10 -11.05 -19.06 -12.33
N TYR A 11 -10.07 -19.89 -12.01
CA TYR A 11 -9.11 -20.55 -12.90
C TYR A 11 -8.89 -22.03 -12.54
N GLU A 12 -9.90 -22.65 -11.95
CA GLU A 12 -9.90 -24.05 -11.54
C GLU A 12 -9.59 -24.97 -12.72
N GLY A 13 -8.78 -26.01 -12.49
CA GLY A 13 -8.30 -26.91 -13.53
C GLY A 13 -7.31 -26.28 -14.54
N CYS A 14 -6.97 -24.99 -14.38
CA CYS A 14 -6.00 -24.30 -15.22
C CYS A 14 -4.71 -24.01 -14.45
N TYR A 15 -4.84 -23.47 -13.23
CA TYR A 15 -3.73 -22.98 -12.42
C TYR A 15 -3.94 -23.25 -10.94
N GLU A 16 -2.83 -23.38 -10.22
CA GLU A 16 -2.77 -23.49 -8.77
C GLU A 16 -1.78 -22.48 -8.20
N VAL A 17 -2.02 -22.05 -6.97
CA VAL A 17 -1.16 -21.17 -6.19
C VAL A 17 -0.76 -21.88 -4.90
N SER A 18 0.48 -21.68 -4.47
CA SER A 18 0.98 -22.26 -3.24
C SER A 18 0.92 -21.32 -2.05
N ASP A 19 0.99 -21.88 -0.84
CA ASP A 19 1.08 -21.13 0.40
C ASP A 19 2.39 -20.33 0.53
N SER A 20 3.42 -20.64 -0.25
CA SER A 20 4.65 -19.82 -0.36
C SER A 20 4.58 -18.72 -1.43
N GLY A 21 3.47 -18.66 -2.18
CA GLY A 21 3.28 -17.67 -3.25
C GLY A 21 3.88 -18.07 -4.59
N ARG A 22 4.10 -19.36 -4.86
CA ARG A 22 4.39 -19.86 -6.21
C ARG A 22 3.09 -20.09 -6.97
N VAL A 23 3.14 -19.97 -8.30
CA VAL A 23 1.97 -20.20 -9.16
C VAL A 23 2.37 -21.17 -10.26
N ARG A 24 1.54 -22.17 -10.53
CA ARG A 24 1.81 -23.19 -11.56
C ARG A 24 0.60 -23.42 -12.44
N SER A 25 0.81 -23.82 -13.69
CA SER A 25 -0.24 -24.39 -14.54
C SER A 25 -0.49 -25.84 -14.15
N VAL A 26 -1.74 -26.29 -14.23
CA VAL A 26 -2.11 -27.70 -14.05
C VAL A 26 -1.98 -28.43 -15.38
N ALA A 27 -1.52 -29.68 -15.34
CA ALA A 27 -1.46 -30.52 -16.53
C ALA A 27 -2.88 -30.83 -17.03
N ARG A 28 -3.14 -30.61 -18.32
CA ARG A 28 -4.47 -30.80 -18.91
C ARG A 28 -4.41 -30.99 -20.41
N THR A 29 -5.38 -31.69 -20.98
CA THR A 29 -5.54 -31.81 -22.43
C THR A 29 -6.59 -30.82 -22.92
N THR A 30 -6.24 -30.01 -23.90
CA THR A 30 -7.12 -29.03 -24.56
C THR A 30 -7.22 -29.36 -26.04
N VAL A 31 -8.28 -28.93 -26.72
CA VAL A 31 -8.40 -29.08 -28.18
C VAL A 31 -7.95 -27.79 -28.84
N ARG A 32 -7.02 -27.87 -29.80
CA ARG A 32 -6.58 -26.73 -30.61
C ARG A 32 -7.67 -26.34 -31.62
N SER A 33 -7.56 -25.16 -32.21
CA SER A 33 -8.48 -24.68 -33.26
C SER A 33 -8.56 -25.62 -34.48
N ASN A 34 -7.54 -26.44 -34.71
CA ASN A 34 -7.50 -27.45 -35.76
C ASN A 34 -8.08 -28.82 -35.34
N GLY A 35 -8.79 -28.90 -34.21
CA GLY A 35 -9.41 -30.13 -33.70
C GLY A 35 -8.45 -31.13 -33.07
N ARG A 36 -7.13 -30.90 -33.09
CA ARG A 36 -6.15 -31.82 -32.51
C ARG A 36 -6.02 -31.64 -30.99
N PRO A 37 -5.89 -32.72 -30.22
CA PRO A 37 -5.61 -32.63 -28.79
C PRO A 37 -4.22 -32.04 -28.55
N HIS A 38 -4.11 -31.27 -27.49
CA HIS A 38 -2.91 -30.60 -27.03
C HIS A 38 -2.78 -30.72 -25.53
N THR A 39 -1.81 -31.51 -25.10
CA THR A 39 -1.49 -31.74 -23.70
C THR A 39 -0.59 -30.63 -23.19
N LEU A 40 -1.08 -29.86 -22.24
CA LEU A 40 -0.28 -28.93 -21.46
C LEU A 40 0.31 -29.68 -20.26
N THR A 41 1.60 -29.51 -20.04
CA THR A 41 2.28 -30.02 -18.85
C THR A 41 2.20 -29.02 -17.70
N GLN A 42 2.37 -29.51 -16.48
CA GLN A 42 2.48 -28.66 -15.30
C GLN A 42 3.76 -27.83 -15.40
N GLN A 43 3.67 -26.52 -15.20
CA GLN A 43 4.81 -25.63 -15.23
C GLN A 43 4.68 -24.50 -14.20
N ILE A 44 5.77 -24.20 -13.50
CA ILE A 44 5.84 -22.98 -12.66
C ILE A 44 5.75 -21.75 -13.57
N ARG A 45 4.86 -20.83 -13.24
CA ARG A 45 4.65 -19.60 -13.98
C ARG A 45 5.65 -18.55 -13.51
N ALA A 46 6.32 -17.92 -14.46
CA ALA A 46 7.21 -16.79 -14.17
C ALA A 46 6.41 -15.63 -13.58
N GLN A 47 6.92 -15.08 -12.48
CA GLN A 47 6.34 -13.94 -11.80
C GLN A 47 7.19 -12.70 -12.06
N LYS A 48 6.54 -11.59 -12.38
CA LYS A 48 7.19 -10.30 -12.62
C LYS A 48 6.97 -9.38 -11.43
N GLU A 49 8.00 -8.62 -11.10
CA GLU A 49 7.88 -7.54 -10.13
C GLU A 49 7.23 -6.32 -10.80
N THR A 50 6.28 -5.72 -10.10
CA THR A 50 5.69 -4.44 -10.49
C THR A 50 6.60 -3.29 -10.05
N GLY A 51 6.40 -2.08 -10.60
CA GLY A 51 7.15 -0.89 -10.15
C GLY A 51 6.93 -0.51 -8.67
N LYS A 52 6.00 -1.19 -7.97
CA LYS A 52 5.74 -1.04 -6.53
C LYS A 52 6.29 -2.22 -5.69
N GLY A 53 7.09 -3.11 -6.28
CA GLY A 53 7.70 -4.26 -5.58
C GLY A 53 6.82 -5.51 -5.47
N TYR A 54 5.53 -5.44 -5.81
CA TYR A 54 4.64 -6.61 -5.77
C TYR A 54 4.98 -7.63 -6.86
N ARG A 55 4.90 -8.92 -6.55
CA ARG A 55 4.94 -10.01 -7.54
C ARG A 55 3.59 -10.15 -8.23
N SER A 56 3.63 -10.32 -9.54
CA SER A 56 2.45 -10.48 -10.41
C SER A 56 2.65 -11.59 -11.44
N VAL A 57 1.55 -12.20 -11.86
CA VAL A 57 1.53 -13.27 -12.86
C VAL A 57 0.38 -13.04 -13.83
N THR A 58 0.63 -13.29 -15.11
CA THR A 58 -0.42 -13.26 -16.15
C THR A 58 -0.94 -14.67 -16.38
N LEU A 59 -2.25 -14.85 -16.19
CA LEU A 59 -2.98 -16.10 -16.39
C LEU A 59 -3.88 -16.00 -17.62
N ILE A 60 -4.11 -17.13 -18.28
CA ILE A 60 -4.88 -17.19 -19.52
C ILE A 60 -6.01 -18.21 -19.36
N ARG A 61 -7.24 -17.76 -19.62
CA ARG A 61 -8.43 -18.62 -19.68
C ARG A 61 -9.36 -18.09 -20.77
N ASP A 62 -9.93 -18.99 -21.57
CA ASP A 62 -10.87 -18.66 -22.65
C ASP A 62 -10.36 -17.56 -23.59
N ALA A 63 -9.10 -17.69 -24.04
CA ALA A 63 -8.38 -16.73 -24.87
C ALA A 63 -8.20 -15.31 -24.26
N LYS A 64 -8.56 -15.10 -22.99
CA LYS A 64 -8.41 -13.83 -22.28
C LYS A 64 -7.22 -13.88 -21.33
N LEU A 65 -6.30 -12.94 -21.50
CA LEU A 65 -5.18 -12.74 -20.57
C LEU A 65 -5.59 -11.78 -19.46
N ARG A 66 -5.29 -12.14 -18.21
CA ARG A 66 -5.45 -11.25 -17.06
C ARG A 66 -4.23 -11.34 -16.16
N THR A 67 -3.79 -10.19 -15.65
CA THR A 67 -2.67 -10.11 -14.71
C THR A 67 -3.18 -9.98 -13.29
N PHE A 68 -2.67 -10.81 -12.40
CA PHE A 68 -3.03 -10.85 -10.99
C PHE A 68 -1.78 -10.61 -10.13
N THR A 69 -1.97 -10.00 -8.97
CA THR A 69 -0.92 -9.98 -7.94
C THR A 69 -0.91 -11.29 -7.17
N VAL A 70 0.29 -11.79 -6.87
CA VAL A 70 0.48 -13.12 -6.29
C VAL A 70 -0.08 -13.19 -4.87
N HIS A 71 0.17 -12.19 -4.04
CA HIS A 71 -0.41 -12.10 -2.69
C HIS A 71 -1.93 -12.24 -2.67
N ARG A 72 -2.61 -11.68 -3.69
CA ARG A 72 -4.06 -11.74 -3.81
C ARG A 72 -4.51 -13.16 -4.14
N LEU A 73 -3.84 -13.83 -5.07
CA LEU A 73 -4.15 -15.23 -5.40
C LEU A 73 -3.98 -16.14 -4.18
N VAL A 74 -2.93 -15.94 -3.39
CA VAL A 74 -2.68 -16.71 -2.15
C VAL A 74 -3.84 -16.50 -1.17
N LEU A 75 -4.19 -15.24 -0.84
CA LEU A 75 -5.28 -14.99 0.11
C LEU A 75 -6.64 -15.49 -0.41
N GLU A 76 -6.96 -15.26 -1.69
CA GLU A 76 -8.23 -15.71 -2.26
C GLU A 76 -8.36 -17.25 -2.25
N ALA A 77 -7.27 -17.98 -2.48
CA ALA A 77 -7.28 -19.44 -2.52
C ALA A 77 -7.25 -20.10 -1.13
N PHE A 78 -6.53 -19.53 -0.16
CA PHE A 78 -6.32 -20.15 1.16
C PHE A 78 -7.20 -19.57 2.28
N VAL A 79 -7.55 -18.29 2.21
CA VAL A 79 -8.36 -17.60 3.23
C VAL A 79 -9.79 -17.38 2.74
N GLY A 80 -9.94 -17.07 1.45
CA GLY A 80 -11.23 -16.84 0.80
C GLY A 80 -11.34 -15.45 0.18
N PRO A 81 -12.52 -15.12 -0.36
CA PRO A 81 -12.72 -13.89 -1.13
C PRO A 81 -12.42 -12.66 -0.29
N ARG A 82 -11.90 -11.62 -0.95
CA ARG A 82 -11.62 -10.33 -0.33
C ARG A 82 -12.90 -9.75 0.29
N PRO A 83 -12.93 -9.53 1.63
CA PRO A 83 -14.06 -8.83 2.26
C PRO A 83 -14.22 -7.40 1.71
N GLU A 84 -15.44 -6.89 1.72
CA GLU A 84 -15.71 -5.52 1.27
C GLU A 84 -14.92 -4.50 2.10
N GLY A 85 -14.35 -3.49 1.43
CA GLY A 85 -13.54 -2.46 2.07
C GLY A 85 -12.13 -2.92 2.50
N ASN A 86 -11.78 -4.20 2.33
CA ASN A 86 -10.45 -4.71 2.69
C ASN A 86 -9.46 -4.70 1.52
N GLU A 87 -8.20 -4.69 1.87
CA GLU A 87 -7.05 -4.87 0.99
C GLU A 87 -6.09 -5.93 1.54
N CYS A 88 -5.22 -6.43 0.66
CA CYS A 88 -4.19 -7.37 1.05
C CYS A 88 -3.06 -6.61 1.75
N ARG A 89 -2.65 -7.11 2.92
CA ARG A 89 -1.58 -6.55 3.74
C ARG A 89 -0.42 -7.53 3.81
N HIS A 90 0.80 -6.98 3.80
CA HIS A 90 2.05 -7.70 4.09
C HIS A 90 2.48 -7.33 5.51
N LEU A 91 2.42 -8.31 6.41
CA LEU A 91 2.65 -8.07 7.85
C LEU A 91 4.10 -7.68 8.18
N ASP A 92 5.05 -8.01 7.30
CA ASP A 92 6.46 -7.61 7.41
C ASP A 92 6.80 -6.33 6.61
N GLY A 93 5.84 -5.77 5.87
CA GLY A 93 6.05 -4.61 5.00
C GLY A 93 6.82 -4.90 3.71
N ASN A 94 7.16 -6.16 3.42
CA ASN A 94 7.85 -6.55 2.20
C ASN A 94 6.85 -7.07 1.14
N PRO A 95 6.57 -6.30 0.07
CA PRO A 95 5.59 -6.66 -0.95
C PRO A 95 5.98 -7.89 -1.79
N SER A 96 7.23 -8.36 -1.69
CA SER A 96 7.72 -9.55 -2.37
C SER A 96 7.54 -10.84 -1.56
N ASN A 97 7.33 -10.74 -0.24
CA ASN A 97 7.14 -11.89 0.65
C ASN A 97 5.66 -12.33 0.63
N ASN A 98 5.33 -13.24 -0.29
CA ASN A 98 3.96 -13.71 -0.51
C ASN A 98 3.62 -15.00 0.26
N ASN A 99 4.37 -15.33 1.32
CA ASN A 99 4.03 -16.46 2.18
C ASN A 99 2.68 -16.21 2.86
N LEU A 100 1.80 -17.21 2.91
CA LEU A 100 0.46 -17.12 3.48
C LEU A 100 0.47 -16.57 4.91
N GLY A 101 1.42 -17.00 5.75
CA GLY A 101 1.57 -16.52 7.12
C GLY A 101 1.98 -15.04 7.25
N ASN A 102 2.46 -14.43 6.16
CA ASN A 102 2.80 -13.00 6.08
C ASN A 102 1.67 -12.16 5.47
N LEU A 103 0.58 -12.79 5.01
CA LEU A 103 -0.50 -12.11 4.30
C LEU A 103 -1.77 -12.10 5.14
N ALA A 104 -2.50 -10.99 5.10
CA ALA A 104 -3.81 -10.87 5.71
C ALA A 104 -4.73 -9.95 4.90
N TRP A 105 -6.04 -10.19 4.99
CA TRP A 105 -7.01 -9.16 4.65
C TRP A 105 -7.09 -8.14 5.78
N GLY A 106 -7.16 -6.85 5.45
CA GLY A 106 -7.46 -5.82 6.44
C GLY A 106 -7.88 -4.52 5.81
N THR A 107 -8.27 -3.55 6.64
CA THR A 107 -8.78 -2.27 6.18
C THR A 107 -7.65 -1.32 5.76
N PRO A 108 -7.92 -0.28 4.97
CA PRO A 108 -6.94 0.76 4.62
C PRO A 108 -6.32 1.44 5.84
N SER A 109 -7.07 1.59 6.93
CA SER A 109 -6.55 2.16 8.16
C SER A 109 -5.53 1.23 8.83
N GLU A 110 -5.71 -0.08 8.72
CA GLU A 110 -4.75 -1.04 9.27
C GLU A 110 -3.46 -1.07 8.45
N ASN A 111 -3.57 -1.11 7.13
CA ASN A 111 -2.42 -1.04 6.26
C ASN A 111 -1.63 0.27 6.44
N GLN A 112 -2.32 1.40 6.67
CA GLN A 112 -1.64 2.65 7.02
C GLN A 112 -0.86 2.54 8.32
N ARG A 113 -1.42 1.88 9.35
CA ARG A 113 -0.71 1.64 10.62
C ARG A 113 0.51 0.74 10.42
N ASP A 114 0.40 -0.31 9.60
CA ASP A 114 1.53 -1.16 9.25
C ASP A 114 2.62 -0.36 8.55
N SER A 115 2.26 0.49 7.58
CA SER A 115 3.22 1.36 6.89
C SER A 115 3.93 2.33 7.85
N LEU A 116 3.24 2.81 8.89
CA LEU A 116 3.87 3.61 9.95
C LEU A 116 4.82 2.78 10.81
N ALA A 117 4.40 1.58 11.23
CA ALA A 117 5.21 0.67 12.03
C ALA A 117 6.47 0.22 11.29
N HIS A 118 6.36 -0.02 9.98
CA HIS A 118 7.46 -0.43 9.11
C HIS A 118 8.30 0.74 8.59
N GLY A 119 7.93 1.99 8.92
CA GLY A 119 8.66 3.18 8.47
C GLY A 119 8.57 3.48 6.96
N THR A 120 7.64 2.85 6.24
CA THR A 120 7.46 3.04 4.78
C THR A 120 6.52 4.20 4.44
N HIS A 121 5.89 4.82 5.44
CA HIS A 121 4.94 5.91 5.24
C HIS A 121 5.64 7.22 4.86
N ALA A 122 5.56 7.63 3.59
CA ALA A 122 6.27 8.80 3.07
C ALA A 122 6.00 10.11 3.82
N GLN A 123 4.79 10.31 4.38
CA GLN A 123 4.50 11.53 5.14
C GLN A 123 5.16 11.54 6.52
N ALA A 124 5.49 10.37 7.06
CA ALA A 124 6.13 10.22 8.37
C ALA A 124 7.63 10.57 8.33
N SER A 125 8.25 10.49 7.15
CA SER A 125 9.64 10.86 6.90
C SER A 125 9.82 12.24 6.23
N LYS A 126 8.73 12.97 5.98
CA LYS A 126 8.77 14.25 5.26
C LYS A 126 9.59 15.32 6.02
N ALA A 127 10.74 15.70 5.47
CA ALA A 127 11.63 16.68 6.11
C ALA A 127 11.13 18.13 6.02
N LYS A 128 10.40 18.49 4.95
CA LYS A 128 9.94 19.85 4.69
C LYS A 128 8.47 19.87 4.30
N CYS A 129 7.74 20.94 4.61
CA CYS A 129 6.38 21.14 4.12
C CYS A 129 6.38 21.51 2.63
N ASP A 130 5.21 21.60 2.00
CA ASP A 130 5.10 21.94 0.57
C ASP A 130 5.62 23.35 0.23
N ARG A 131 5.77 24.22 1.24
CA ARG A 131 6.39 25.55 1.14
C ARG A 131 7.90 25.56 1.44
N GLY A 132 8.50 24.38 1.67
CA GLY A 132 9.93 24.26 1.98
C GLY A 132 10.32 24.51 3.43
N HIS A 133 9.38 24.84 4.33
CA HIS A 133 9.67 24.99 5.77
C HIS A 133 10.09 23.66 6.38
N VAL A 134 11.16 23.67 7.17
CA VAL A 134 11.67 22.46 7.82
C VAL A 134 10.69 22.01 8.90
N LEU A 135 10.37 20.71 8.88
CA LEU A 135 9.43 20.06 9.79
C LEU A 135 10.20 19.40 10.93
N GLU A 136 10.78 20.23 11.79
CA GLU A 136 11.53 19.78 12.98
C GLU A 136 11.25 20.67 14.19
N GLY A 137 11.60 20.15 15.37
CA GLY A 137 11.50 20.87 16.65
C GLY A 137 10.19 21.65 16.82
N PRO A 138 10.23 22.97 17.05
CA PRO A 138 9.04 23.76 17.33
C PRO A 138 8.13 23.93 16.11
N ASN A 139 8.61 23.72 14.88
CA ASN A 139 7.78 23.84 13.68
C ASN A 139 7.07 22.54 13.28
N LEU A 140 7.44 21.42 13.89
CA LEU A 140 6.78 20.14 13.67
C LEU A 140 5.60 19.95 14.63
N ILE A 141 4.43 19.67 14.07
CA ILE A 141 3.29 19.10 14.82
C ILE A 141 3.10 17.66 14.32
N PRO A 142 3.37 16.64 15.16
CA PRO A 142 3.17 15.25 14.79
C PRO A 142 1.68 14.88 14.80
N SER A 143 1.30 13.91 13.99
CA SER A 143 -0.04 13.33 13.93
C SER A 143 0.00 11.84 14.22
N LYS A 144 -1.07 11.30 14.83
CA LYS A 144 -1.25 9.84 15.01
C LYS A 144 -1.28 9.07 13.68
N LEU A 145 -1.63 9.74 12.57
CA LEU A 145 -1.64 9.17 11.22
C LEU A 145 -0.28 9.35 10.50
N GLY A 146 0.78 9.71 11.24
CA GLY A 146 2.12 9.95 10.72
C GLY A 146 2.24 11.14 9.77
N ARG A 147 1.24 12.02 9.70
CA ARG A 147 1.38 13.31 9.01
C ARG A 147 2.26 14.23 9.84
N ARG A 148 3.25 14.85 9.20
CA ARG A 148 4.08 15.90 9.78
C ARG A 148 3.54 17.26 9.33
N ILE A 149 3.04 18.05 10.26
CA ILE A 149 2.35 19.31 9.95
C ILE A 149 3.24 20.50 10.30
N CYS A 150 3.34 21.47 9.39
CA CYS A 150 4.05 22.74 9.62
C CYS A 150 3.21 23.63 10.54
N ARG A 151 3.73 23.93 11.74
CA ARG A 151 3.06 24.81 12.71
C ARG A 151 2.80 26.19 12.13
N ALA A 152 3.75 26.76 11.39
CA ALA A 152 3.62 28.07 10.77
C ALA A 152 2.47 28.11 9.74
N CYS A 153 2.44 27.16 8.80
CA CYS A 153 1.37 27.06 7.80
C CYS A 153 0.02 26.78 8.44
N MET A 154 -0.04 25.89 9.44
CA MET A 154 -1.29 25.58 10.14
C MET A 154 -1.89 26.83 10.81
N ARG A 155 -1.05 27.63 11.47
CA ARG A 155 -1.48 28.89 12.10
C ARG A 155 -2.03 29.88 11.09
N GLU A 156 -1.36 29.99 9.95
CA GLU A 156 -1.79 30.91 8.91
C GLU A 156 -3.12 30.47 8.29
N HIS A 157 -3.34 29.18 8.05
CA HIS A 157 -4.65 28.66 7.67
C HIS A 157 -5.74 28.95 8.71
N HIS A 158 -5.43 28.81 10.00
CA HIS A 158 -6.40 29.10 11.06
C HIS A 158 -6.75 30.60 11.10
N ASN A 159 -5.74 31.47 11.02
CA ASN A 159 -5.94 32.92 11.00
C ASN A 159 -6.70 33.35 9.73
N SER A 160 -6.34 32.82 8.56
CA SER A 160 -7.00 33.20 7.31
C SER A 160 -8.49 32.84 7.34
N ARG A 161 -8.84 31.65 7.86
CA ARG A 161 -10.24 31.22 8.05
C ARG A 161 -10.99 32.11 9.05
N ARG A 162 -10.37 32.40 10.19
CA ARG A 162 -10.97 33.28 11.22
C ARG A 162 -11.23 34.68 10.67
N ASP A 163 -10.29 35.21 9.91
CA ASP A 163 -10.34 36.56 9.36
C ASP A 163 -11.14 36.63 8.03
N GLY A 164 -11.70 35.50 7.55
CA GLY A 164 -12.48 35.44 6.31
C GLY A 164 -11.68 35.73 5.03
N ARG A 165 -10.34 35.57 5.07
CA ARG A 165 -9.43 35.92 3.98
C ARG A 165 -8.74 34.70 3.38
N PRO A 166 -8.23 34.78 2.14
CA PRO A 166 -7.40 33.72 1.57
C PRO A 166 -6.13 33.49 2.39
N PHE A 167 -5.59 32.28 2.27
CA PHE A 167 -4.29 31.93 2.83
C PHE A 167 -3.21 32.84 2.25
N ASP A 168 -2.35 33.37 3.12
CA ASP A 168 -1.30 34.32 2.75
C ASP A 168 0.08 33.62 2.89
N PRO A 169 0.72 33.29 1.75
CA PRO A 169 2.06 32.72 1.67
C PRO A 169 3.11 33.43 2.55
N ASP A 170 3.16 34.75 2.48
CA ASP A 170 4.21 35.55 3.10
C ASP A 170 4.02 35.57 4.62
N LYS A 171 2.77 35.64 5.09
CA LYS A 171 2.46 35.50 6.52
C LYS A 171 2.83 34.13 7.07
N ALA A 172 2.68 33.06 6.28
CA ALA A 172 3.13 31.74 6.71
C ALA A 172 4.66 31.69 6.85
N ASP A 173 5.39 32.32 5.93
CA ASP A 173 6.85 32.37 5.94
C ASP A 173 7.38 33.24 7.09
N MET A 174 6.75 34.38 7.36
CA MET A 174 7.03 35.20 8.55
C MET A 174 6.83 34.40 9.85
N ARG A 175 5.72 33.66 9.95
CA ARG A 175 5.45 32.80 11.13
C ARG A 175 6.48 31.71 11.29
N TYR A 176 7.01 31.18 10.18
CA TYR A 176 8.06 30.19 10.23
C TYR A 176 9.34 30.80 10.83
N GLN A 177 9.73 32.00 10.40
CA GLN A 177 10.86 32.73 11.01
C GLN A 177 10.63 32.99 12.50
N ASP A 178 9.42 33.39 12.91
CA ASP A 178 9.08 33.59 14.32
C ASP A 178 9.18 32.30 15.15
N VAL A 179 8.77 31.16 14.55
CA VAL A 179 8.88 29.84 15.18
C VAL A 179 10.34 29.44 15.39
N LEU A 180 11.21 29.67 14.39
CA LEU A 180 12.64 29.40 14.51
C LEU A 180 13.33 30.33 15.50
N ALA A 181 12.92 31.60 15.55
CA ALA A 181 13.46 32.59 16.47
C ALA A 181 12.95 32.43 17.91
N GLY A 182 12.12 31.42 18.21
CA GLY A 182 11.55 31.19 19.54
C GLY A 182 10.56 32.28 19.98
N ARG A 183 10.13 33.17 19.09
CA ARG A 183 9.24 34.32 19.39
C ARG A 183 7.77 33.91 19.55
N VAL A 184 7.53 32.63 19.74
CA VAL A 184 6.18 32.06 19.80
C VAL A 184 5.57 32.36 21.17
N GLY A 185 4.76 33.42 21.22
CA GLY A 185 3.97 33.75 22.41
C GLY A 185 3.19 32.55 22.92
N HIS A 186 3.51 32.13 24.14
CA HIS A 186 2.61 31.37 24.99
C HIS A 186 1.34 32.21 25.15
N LYS A 187 0.30 31.92 24.37
CA LYS A 187 -1.05 32.27 24.82
C LYS A 187 -1.45 31.20 25.82
N SER A 188 -1.00 31.38 27.06
CA SER A 188 -1.69 30.86 28.24
C SER A 188 -3.17 31.21 28.06
N ARG A 189 -4.04 30.19 27.96
CA ARG A 189 -5.48 30.41 28.09
C ARG A 189 -5.71 30.78 29.56
N PRO A 190 -6.34 31.92 29.89
CA PRO A 190 -6.77 32.16 31.25
C PRO A 190 -7.82 31.09 31.62
N CYS A 191 -7.71 30.61 32.85
CA CYS A 191 -8.60 29.64 33.48
C CYS A 191 -10.05 30.14 33.52
#